data_AF-A0A968PNS6-F1
#
_entry.id   AF-A0A968PNS6-F1
#
_cell.length_a   1.000
_cell.length_b   1.000
_cell.length_c   1.000
_cell.angle_alpha   90.00
_cell.angle_beta   90.00
_cell.angle_gamma   90.00
#
_symmetry.space_group_name_H-M   'P 1'
#
loop_
_entity.id
_entity.type
_entity.pdbx_description
1 polymer ?
#
loop_
_entity_poly.entity_id
_entity_poly.type
_entity_poly.pdbx_seq_one_letter_code
_entity_poly.pdbx_strand_id
1 'polypeptide(L)' 'MLGNGGDLRTGLALQSVQDADGRWYHEPLRLHVVVEAPHDRIEAVMAASSDVRNLIEHGWVRLLRSTR' A
#
# COMPACT_ATOMS: atom_id res chain seq x y z
N MET A 1 -0.45 -10.18 31.35
CA MET A 1 0.37 -9.55 30.31
C MET A 1 0.94 -10.64 29.43
N LEU A 2 0.37 -10.85 28.24
CA LEU A 2 1.05 -11.59 27.17
C LEU A 2 1.42 -10.52 26.14
N GLY A 3 2.64 -10.00 26.25
CA GLY A 3 3.17 -8.96 25.37
C GLY A 3 4.39 -9.48 24.60
N ASN A 4 4.43 -9.16 23.32
CA ASN A 4 5.56 -9.29 22.37
C ASN A 4 6.17 -10.69 22.11
N GLY A 5 5.48 -11.79 22.44
CA GLY A 5 6.02 -13.14 22.23
C GLY A 5 5.09 -14.16 21.55
N GLY A 6 3.90 -13.76 21.11
CA GLY A 6 2.95 -14.64 20.43
C GLY A 6 3.00 -14.47 18.91
N ASP A 7 3.01 -15.60 18.19
CA ASP A 7 2.83 -15.77 16.73
C ASP A 7 2.77 -14.45 15.95
N LEU A 8 3.93 -13.97 15.48
CA LEU A 8 4.10 -12.69 14.80
C LEU A 8 3.25 -12.68 13.52
N ARG A 9 2.07 -12.10 13.61
CA ARG A 9 1.21 -11.87 12.45
C ARG A 9 1.69 -10.64 11.70
N THR A 10 1.64 -10.72 10.38
CA THR A 10 1.88 -9.57 9.51
C THR A 10 0.81 -8.51 9.74
N GLY A 11 1.22 -7.24 9.81
CA GLY A 11 0.34 -6.08 9.99
C GLY A 11 0.54 -5.35 11.32
N LEU A 12 -0.19 -4.24 11.48
CA LEU A 12 -0.23 -3.48 12.72
C LEU A 12 -1.23 -4.11 13.69
N ALA A 13 -0.90 -4.12 14.98
CA ALA A 13 -1.86 -4.51 16.02
C ALA A 13 -3.08 -3.57 15.96
N LEU A 14 -4.30 -4.12 16.11
CA LEU A 14 -5.53 -3.32 16.05
C LEU A 14 -5.51 -2.17 17.07
N GLN A 15 -4.95 -2.42 18.26
CA GLN A 15 -4.78 -1.41 19.32
C GLN A 15 -3.88 -0.23 18.92
N SER A 16 -3.05 -0.39 17.89
CA SER A 16 -2.20 0.69 17.38
C SER A 16 -2.93 1.61 16.40
N VAL A 17 -4.08 1.19 15.86
CA VAL A 17 -4.82 1.91 14.81
C VAL A 17 -6.26 2.25 15.21
N GLN A 18 -6.76 1.66 16.30
CA GLN A 18 -8.12 1.82 16.78
C GLN A 18 -8.18 1.90 18.31
N ASP A 19 -9.05 2.75 18.85
CA ASP A 19 -9.35 2.80 20.28
C ASP A 19 -10.30 1.68 20.73
N ALA A 20 -10.49 1.58 22.05
CA ALA A 20 -11.34 0.55 22.65
C ALA A 20 -12.83 0.65 22.26
N ASP A 21 -13.27 1.84 21.84
CA ASP A 21 -14.65 2.11 21.40
C ASP A 21 -14.84 1.85 19.90
N GLY A 22 -13.78 1.42 19.20
CA GLY A 22 -13.82 1.07 17.78
C GLY A 22 -13.55 2.25 16.84
N ARG A 23 -13.13 3.40 17.34
CA ARG A 23 -12.81 4.57 16.51
C ARG A 23 -11.36 4.51 16.03
N TRP A 24 -11.16 4.68 14.73
CA TRP A 24 -9.84 4.67 14.11
C TRP A 24 -9.05 5.93 14.46
N TYR A 25 -7.75 5.77 14.77
CA TYR A 25 -6.85 6.89 15.07
C TYR A 25 -6.39 7.64 13.82
N HIS A 26 -6.37 6.97 12.67
CA HIS A 26 -5.80 7.50 11.43
C HIS A 26 -6.82 7.43 10.29
N GLU A 27 -6.80 8.45 9.45
CA GLU A 27 -7.47 8.40 8.16
C GLU A 27 -6.61 7.59 7.17
N PRO A 28 -7.18 6.62 6.43
CA PRO A 28 -6.43 5.89 5.42
C PRO A 28 -5.93 6.82 4.31
N LEU A 29 -4.62 6.90 4.14
CA LEU A 29 -3.98 7.61 3.03
C LEU A 29 -3.50 6.63 1.97
N ARG A 30 -3.59 7.04 0.70
CA ARG A 30 -3.08 6.28 -0.46
C ARG A 30 -1.95 7.05 -1.10
N LEU A 31 -0.81 6.39 -1.31
CA LEU A 31 0.36 7.03 -1.92
C LEU A 31 0.09 7.31 -3.40
N HIS A 32 0.25 8.57 -3.81
CA HIS A 32 0.27 8.94 -5.22
C HIS A 32 1.71 8.97 -5.73
N VAL A 33 1.96 8.28 -6.83
CA VAL A 33 3.27 8.23 -7.48
C VAL A 33 3.12 8.78 -8.89
N VAL A 34 3.86 9.83 -9.21
CA VAL A 34 3.89 10.42 -10.56
C VAL A 34 5.15 9.94 -11.26
N VAL A 35 5.00 9.38 -12.45
CA VAL A 35 6.12 8.88 -13.26
C VAL A 35 6.06 9.49 -14.65
N GLU A 36 7.19 10.05 -15.10
CA GLU A 36 7.39 10.56 -16.45
C GLU A 36 8.01 9.44 -17.31
N ALA A 37 7.17 8.68 -17.98
CA ALA A 37 7.58 7.56 -18.81
C ALA A 37 6.56 7.27 -19.94
N PRO A 38 7.03 6.73 -21.08
CA PRO A 38 6.14 6.16 -22.09
C PRO A 38 5.21 5.08 -21.52
N HIS A 39 4.00 4.98 -22.08
CA HIS A 39 2.98 4.04 -21.60
C HIS A 39 3.43 2.58 -21.72
N ASP A 40 3.99 2.20 -22.85
CA ASP A 40 4.53 0.87 -23.14
C ASP A 40 5.63 0.46 -22.14
N ARG A 41 6.45 1.40 -21.66
CA ARG A 41 7.47 1.14 -20.63
C ARG A 41 6.86 0.84 -19.27
N ILE A 42 5.79 1.56 -18.90
CA ILE A 42 5.04 1.30 -17.67
C ILE A 42 4.40 -0.09 -17.75
N GLU A 43 3.73 -0.40 -18.86
CA GLU A 43 3.11 -1.70 -19.10
C GLU A 43 4.13 -2.84 -19.09
N ALA A 44 5.32 -2.65 -19.67
CA ALA A 44 6.38 -3.67 -19.65
C ALA A 44 6.85 -3.99 -18.22
N VAL A 45 7.00 -2.97 -17.35
CA VAL A 45 7.37 -3.19 -15.93
C VAL A 45 6.24 -3.87 -15.18
N MET A 46 5.00 -3.44 -15.41
CA MET A 46 3.80 -4.06 -14.86
C MET A 46 3.70 -5.52 -15.30
N ALA A 47 4.03 -5.85 -16.55
CA ALA A 47 4.08 -7.21 -17.08
C ALA A 47 5.16 -8.07 -16.41
N ALA A 48 6.34 -7.49 -16.19
CA ALA A 48 7.54 -8.18 -15.70
C ALA A 48 7.57 -8.42 -14.18
N SER A 49 6.84 -7.62 -13.37
CA SER A 49 6.85 -7.73 -11.91
C SER A 49 5.43 -7.80 -11.34
N SER A 50 5.07 -8.96 -10.79
CA SER A 50 3.80 -9.15 -10.08
C SER A 50 3.68 -8.26 -8.85
N ASP A 51 4.79 -7.98 -8.16
CA ASP A 51 4.76 -7.17 -6.93
C ASP A 51 4.41 -5.72 -7.23
N VAL A 52 5.04 -5.14 -8.26
CA VAL A 52 4.71 -3.79 -8.72
C VAL A 52 3.26 -3.71 -9.19
N ARG A 53 2.81 -4.71 -9.97
CA ARG A 53 1.42 -4.81 -10.42
C ARG A 53 0.45 -4.84 -9.24
N ASN A 54 0.71 -5.69 -8.25
CA ASN A 54 -0.14 -5.87 -7.08
C ASN A 54 -0.23 -4.59 -6.23
N LEU A 55 0.84 -3.79 -6.15
CA LEU A 55 0.77 -2.49 -5.45
C LEU A 55 -0.25 -1.54 -6.10
N ILE A 56 -0.34 -1.56 -7.43
CA ILE A 56 -1.23 -0.68 -8.18
C ILE A 56 -2.65 -1.25 -8.23
N GLU A 57 -2.80 -2.53 -8.62
CA GLU A 57 -4.10 -3.18 -8.78
C GLU A 57 -4.86 -3.34 -7.46
N HIS A 58 -4.16 -3.61 -6.35
CA HIS A 58 -4.79 -3.64 -5.02
C HIS A 58 -4.92 -2.24 -4.39
N GLY A 59 -4.57 -1.17 -5.12
CA GLY A 59 -4.82 0.21 -4.70
C GLY A 59 -3.94 0.71 -3.54
N TRP A 60 -2.80 0.06 -3.28
CA TRP A 60 -1.78 0.56 -2.35
C TRP A 60 -1.11 1.83 -2.89
N VAL A 61 -0.93 1.89 -4.21
CA VAL A 61 -0.37 3.03 -4.92
C VAL A 61 -1.33 3.48 -6.01
N ARG A 62 -1.54 4.80 -6.11
CA ARG A 62 -2.11 5.41 -7.31
C ARG A 62 -0.99 5.92 -8.21
N LEU A 63 -0.79 5.19 -9.31
CA LEU A 63 0.14 5.60 -10.35
C LEU A 63 -0.51 6.67 -11.24
N LEU A 64 0.20 7.78 -11.41
CA LEU A 64 -0.15 8.87 -12.31
C LEU A 64 0.96 8.97 -13.36
N ARG A 65 0.59 8.82 -14.63
CA ARG A 65 1.54 9.02 -15.73
C ARG A 65 1.54 10.48 -16.12
N SER A 66 2.72 11.09 -16.13
CA SER A 66 2.91 12.41 -16.74
C SER A 66 3.42 12.25 -18.17
N THR A 67 2.84 13.00 -19.09
CA THR A 67 3.33 13.16 -20.47
C THR A 67 3.68 14.61 -20.66
N ARG A 68 4.96 14.91 -20.78
CA ARG A 68 5.41 16.22 -21.24
C ARG A 68 5.38 16.29 -22.76
#